data_AF-A0A534KUF3-F1
#
_entry.id   AF-A0A534KUF3-F1
#
_cell.length_a   1.000
_cell.length_b   1.000
_cell.length_c   1.000
_cell.angle_alpha   90.00
_cell.angle_beta   90.00
_cell.angle_gamma   90.00
#
_symmetry.space_group_name_H-M   'P 1'
#
loop_
_entity.id
_entity.type
_entity.pdbx_description
1 polymer ?
#
loop_
_entity_poly.entity_id
_entity_poly.type
_entity_poly.pdbx_seq_one_letter_code
_entity_poly.pdbx_strand_id
1 'polypeptide(L)'
;MPASRATAEGDRRPDASPLTAPRYLFASDAESLAKEAAAGLAECRQRLEEILARGRPRTIENLLVPYDRLLSGLSELQGQSRFLFDVHPDAAVRETADKWYQEAERFATDLALNRPLYDAFVDLDVSQEDPETKYAVRKILRDFRLAGVDRDAATRERIKGLRDEMTATGQDFDRTIREDERSIQVDGAADLAGLPAD
;
A
#
# COMPACT_ATOMS: atom_id res chain seq x y z
N MET A 1 -36.19 29.17 10.76
CA MET A 1 -35.74 28.05 11.60
C MET A 1 -34.47 27.46 11.01
N PRO A 2 -33.27 27.91 11.39
CA PRO A 2 -32.05 27.21 11.01
C PRO A 2 -31.82 26.05 11.99
N ALA A 3 -31.65 24.84 11.45
CA ALA A 3 -31.34 23.65 12.23
C ALA A 3 -29.96 23.81 12.89
N SER A 4 -29.95 23.72 14.23
CA SER A 4 -28.74 23.73 15.04
C SER A 4 -27.89 22.51 14.67
N ARG A 5 -26.67 22.75 14.17
CA ARG A 5 -25.66 21.72 13.99
C ARG A 5 -25.29 21.22 15.39
N ALA A 6 -25.66 19.98 15.71
CA ALA A 6 -25.19 19.32 16.91
C ALA A 6 -23.65 19.31 16.87
N THR A 7 -23.02 20.01 17.81
CA THR A 7 -21.61 19.88 18.11
C THR A 7 -21.40 18.47 18.66
N ALA A 8 -20.96 17.56 17.80
CA ALA A 8 -20.36 16.33 18.27
C ALA A 8 -19.03 16.72 18.95
N GLU A 9 -19.08 16.97 20.26
CA GLU A 9 -17.91 16.88 21.15
C GLU A 9 -17.52 15.40 21.21
N GLY A 10 -16.95 14.91 20.11
CA GLY A 10 -16.18 13.68 20.12
C GLY A 10 -14.92 13.95 20.93
N ASP A 11 -14.76 13.18 22.00
CA ASP A 11 -13.55 13.09 22.81
C ASP A 11 -12.32 13.15 21.91
N ARG A 12 -11.58 14.28 21.95
CA ARG A 12 -10.37 14.42 21.12
C ARG A 12 -9.38 13.40 21.65
N ARG A 13 -9.18 12.32 20.89
CA ARG A 13 -8.11 11.35 21.16
C ARG A 13 -6.83 12.14 21.43
N PRO A 14 -6.15 11.90 22.57
CA PRO A 14 -4.91 12.61 22.87
C PRO A 14 -3.91 12.39 21.72
N ASP A 15 -3.28 13.47 21.29
CA ASP A 15 -2.27 13.55 20.21
C ASP A 15 -0.93 12.94 20.65
N ALA A 16 -1.01 11.77 21.28
CA ALA A 16 0.11 11.00 21.83
C ALA A 16 0.37 9.74 21.00
N SER A 17 -0.22 9.64 19.80
CA SER A 17 0.14 8.60 18.85
C SER A 17 1.63 8.76 18.53
N PRO A 18 2.49 7.79 18.88
CA PRO A 18 3.91 7.92 18.62
C PRO A 18 4.11 8.08 17.11
N LEU A 19 4.88 9.10 16.72
CA LEU A 19 5.33 9.21 15.34
C LEU A 19 6.10 7.93 15.00
N THR A 20 5.65 7.22 13.97
CA THR A 20 6.39 6.07 13.44
C THR A 20 7.70 6.56 12.84
N ALA A 21 8.82 5.95 13.25
CA ALA A 21 10.10 6.20 12.60
C ALA A 21 10.11 5.49 11.25
N PRO A 22 10.33 6.20 10.13
CA PRO A 22 10.42 5.57 8.81
C PRO A 22 11.49 4.47 8.77
N ARG A 23 11.06 3.22 8.56
CA ARG A 23 12.00 2.07 8.56
C ARG A 23 12.92 2.05 7.34
N TYR A 24 12.38 2.31 6.16
CA TYR A 24 13.07 2.11 4.88
C TYR A 24 13.70 3.40 4.35
N LEU A 25 13.10 4.57 4.64
CA LEU A 25 13.59 5.87 4.16
C LEU A 25 15.01 6.23 4.62
N PHE A 26 15.49 5.64 5.71
CA PHE A 26 16.81 5.91 6.27
C PHE A 26 17.83 4.79 6.02
N ALA A 27 17.55 3.88 5.08
CA ALA A 27 18.57 2.97 4.58
C ALA A 27 19.77 3.77 4.03
N SER A 28 21.00 3.33 4.34
CA SER A 28 22.22 4.03 3.94
C SER A 28 22.56 3.84 2.46
N ASP A 29 22.07 2.76 1.87
CA ASP A 29 22.42 2.27 0.54
C ASP A 29 21.41 1.22 0.06
N ALA A 30 21.61 0.72 -1.15
CA ALA A 30 20.78 -0.31 -1.76
C ALA A 30 20.76 -1.62 -0.97
N GLU A 31 21.88 -2.03 -0.36
CA GLU A 31 21.98 -3.31 0.36
C GLU A 31 21.17 -3.29 1.66
N SER A 32 21.34 -2.23 2.46
CA SER A 32 20.58 -2.01 3.69
C SER A 32 19.09 -1.84 3.41
N LEU A 33 18.72 -1.13 2.34
CA LEU A 33 17.33 -1.03 1.89
C LEU A 33 16.76 -2.41 1.55
N ALA A 34 17.49 -3.21 0.78
CA ALA A 34 17.03 -4.53 0.37
C ALA A 34 16.81 -5.46 1.56
N LYS A 35 17.71 -5.41 2.55
CA LYS A 35 17.61 -6.21 3.77
C LYS A 35 16.39 -5.82 4.60
N GLU A 36 16.18 -4.53 4.85
CA GLU A 36 15.04 -4.06 5.64
C GLU A 36 13.71 -4.34 4.94
N ALA A 37 13.62 -4.08 3.64
CA ALA A 37 12.43 -4.35 2.85
C ALA A 37 12.08 -5.85 2.81
N ALA A 38 13.09 -6.72 2.67
CA ALA A 38 12.90 -8.17 2.76
C ALA A 38 12.33 -8.60 4.12
N ALA A 39 12.89 -8.06 5.20
CA ALA A 39 12.42 -8.35 6.55
C ALA A 39 10.98 -7.84 6.77
N GLY A 40 10.67 -6.64 6.32
CA GLY A 40 9.32 -6.06 6.40
C GLY A 40 8.28 -6.90 5.65
N LEU A 41 8.59 -7.36 4.43
CA LEU A 41 7.70 -8.24 3.68
C LEU A 41 7.54 -9.62 4.34
N ALA A 42 8.64 -10.17 4.88
CA ALA A 42 8.59 -11.44 5.61
C ALA A 42 7.71 -11.34 6.88
N GLU A 43 7.80 -10.23 7.62
CA GLU A 43 6.93 -9.96 8.76
C GLU A 43 5.44 -9.88 8.34
N CYS A 44 5.14 -9.26 7.20
CA CYS A 44 3.77 -9.23 6.66
C CYS A 44 3.24 -10.63 6.34
N ARG A 45 4.08 -11.48 5.70
CA ARG A 45 3.74 -12.88 5.40
C ARG A 45 3.51 -13.68 6.68
N GLN A 46 4.40 -13.56 7.65
CA GLN A 46 4.28 -14.23 8.94
C GLN A 46 2.99 -13.83 9.66
N ARG A 47 2.65 -12.54 9.69
CA ARG A 47 1.38 -12.07 10.30
C ARG A 47 0.17 -12.67 9.61
N LEU A 48 0.18 -12.78 8.28
CA LEU A 48 -0.90 -13.44 7.54
C LEU A 48 -1.05 -14.91 7.97
N GLU A 49 0.06 -15.65 8.03
CA GLU A 49 0.07 -17.04 8.48
C GLU A 49 -0.47 -17.17 9.90
N GLU A 50 -0.04 -16.30 10.82
CA GLU A 50 -0.52 -16.27 12.21
C GLU A 50 -2.03 -16.01 12.29
N ILE A 51 -2.56 -15.06 11.51
CA ILE A 51 -4.00 -14.76 11.43
C ILE A 51 -4.78 -16.00 10.94
N LEU A 52 -4.30 -16.64 9.88
CA LEU A 52 -4.95 -17.80 9.28
C LEU A 52 -4.89 -19.05 10.18
N ALA A 53 -3.81 -19.20 10.96
CA ALA A 53 -3.64 -20.29 11.91
C ALA A 53 -4.56 -20.19 13.14
N ARG A 54 -5.11 -19.00 13.46
CA ARG A 54 -6.11 -18.88 14.54
C ARG A 54 -7.39 -19.62 14.16
N GLY A 55 -7.94 -20.37 15.10
CA GLY A 55 -9.22 -21.06 14.97
C GLY A 55 -10.42 -20.15 15.21
N ARG A 56 -11.62 -20.76 15.24
CA ARG A 56 -12.85 -20.10 15.67
C ARG A 56 -12.92 -20.03 17.22
N PRO A 57 -13.62 -19.04 17.81
CA PRO A 57 -14.31 -17.93 17.16
C PRO A 57 -13.33 -16.85 16.65
N ARG A 58 -13.73 -16.14 15.59
CA ARG A 58 -13.03 -14.94 15.11
C ARG A 58 -13.44 -13.75 15.95
N THR A 59 -12.48 -12.96 16.41
CA THR A 59 -12.70 -11.78 17.26
C THR A 59 -11.90 -10.59 16.73
N ILE A 60 -12.18 -9.40 17.27
CA ILE A 60 -11.44 -8.18 16.92
C ILE A 60 -9.94 -8.36 17.19
N GLU A 61 -9.59 -8.93 18.35
CA GLU A 61 -8.22 -9.10 18.81
C GLU A 61 -7.43 -10.14 18.01
N ASN A 62 -8.10 -11.19 17.52
CA ASN A 62 -7.43 -12.29 16.82
C ASN A 62 -7.46 -12.18 15.30
N LEU A 63 -8.24 -11.25 14.74
CA LEU A 63 -8.37 -11.03 13.31
C LEU A 63 -8.20 -9.56 12.92
N LEU A 64 -9.07 -8.66 13.37
CA LEU A 64 -9.08 -7.27 12.89
C LEU A 64 -7.83 -6.50 13.30
N VAL A 65 -7.44 -6.57 14.58
CA VAL A 65 -6.23 -5.91 15.11
C VAL A 65 -4.95 -6.40 14.45
N PRO A 66 -4.66 -7.71 14.34
CA PRO A 66 -3.45 -8.17 13.64
C PRO A 66 -3.49 -7.89 12.14
N TYR A 67 -4.67 -7.89 11.51
CA TYR A 67 -4.82 -7.50 10.11
C TYR A 67 -4.52 -6.01 9.89
N ASP A 68 -5.00 -5.12 10.76
CA ASP A 68 -4.67 -3.69 10.73
C ASP A 68 -3.16 -3.45 10.88
N ARG A 69 -2.50 -4.20 11.77
CA ARG A 69 -1.03 -4.17 11.92
C ARG A 69 -0.31 -4.64 10.67
N LEU A 70 -0.80 -5.69 10.02
CA LEU A 70 -0.28 -6.18 8.74
C LEU A 70 -0.42 -5.10 7.66
N LEU A 71 -1.60 -4.50 7.52
CA LEU A 71 -1.85 -3.44 6.53
C LEU A 71 -0.98 -2.21 6.77
N SER A 72 -0.75 -1.85 8.04
CA SER A 72 0.15 -0.75 8.40
C SER A 72 1.58 -1.00 7.93
N GLY A 73 2.12 -2.19 8.20
CA GLY A 73 3.47 -2.58 7.77
C GLY A 73 3.61 -2.66 6.24
N LEU A 74 2.57 -3.19 5.57
CA LEU A 74 2.51 -3.25 4.12
C LEU A 74 2.46 -1.85 3.49
N SER A 75 1.63 -0.95 4.03
CA SER A 75 1.53 0.43 3.58
C SER A 75 2.84 1.19 3.78
N GLU A 76 3.57 0.90 4.86
CA GLU A 76 4.88 1.48 5.11
C GLU A 76 5.88 1.07 4.02
N LEU A 77 5.93 -0.23 3.70
CA LEU A 77 6.81 -0.77 2.66
C LEU A 77 6.47 -0.19 1.28
N GLN A 78 5.19 -0.20 0.91
CA GLN A 78 4.74 0.36 -0.38
C GLN A 78 5.09 1.85 -0.50
N GLY A 79 4.71 2.65 0.50
CA GLY A 79 4.87 4.10 0.46
C GLY A 79 6.32 4.55 0.46
N GLN A 80 7.15 3.98 1.34
CA GLN A 80 8.55 4.40 1.46
C GLN A 80 9.40 3.90 0.31
N SER A 81 9.18 2.68 -0.20
CA SER A 81 9.85 2.20 -1.41
C SER A 81 9.43 3.00 -2.65
N ARG A 82 8.14 3.32 -2.83
CA ARG A 82 7.69 4.18 -3.95
C ARG A 82 8.36 5.55 -3.91
N PHE A 83 8.47 6.15 -2.71
CA PHE A 83 9.12 7.44 -2.52
C PHE A 83 10.61 7.39 -2.91
N LEU A 84 11.35 6.40 -2.41
CA LEU A 84 12.78 6.26 -2.74
C LEU A 84 12.99 6.03 -4.24
N PHE A 85 12.14 5.23 -4.88
CA PHE A 85 12.16 5.05 -6.34
C PHE A 85 11.96 6.38 -7.10
N ASP A 86 11.08 7.27 -6.63
CA ASP A 86 10.82 8.54 -7.32
C ASP A 86 11.94 9.57 -7.19
N VAL A 87 12.55 9.71 -6.01
CA VAL A 87 13.36 10.90 -5.69
C VAL A 87 14.78 10.64 -5.23
N HIS A 88 15.16 9.38 -4.95
CA HIS A 88 16.49 9.13 -4.40
C HIS A 88 17.59 9.45 -5.44
N PRO A 89 18.68 10.16 -5.07
CA PRO A 89 19.72 10.57 -6.03
C PRO A 89 20.52 9.39 -6.60
N ASP A 90 20.77 8.35 -5.80
CA ASP A 90 21.47 7.13 -6.22
C ASP A 90 20.55 6.19 -7.02
N ALA A 91 20.98 5.81 -8.23
CA ALA A 91 20.26 4.89 -9.12
C ALA A 91 20.12 3.48 -8.53
N ALA A 92 21.13 2.94 -7.85
CA ALA A 92 21.08 1.59 -7.28
C ALA A 92 20.01 1.48 -6.18
N VAL A 93 19.83 2.57 -5.41
CA VAL A 93 18.77 2.68 -4.42
C VAL A 93 17.40 2.76 -5.08
N ARG A 94 17.25 3.56 -6.17
CA ARG A 94 15.99 3.64 -6.92
C ARG A 94 15.57 2.28 -7.48
N GLU A 95 16.49 1.55 -8.12
CA GLU A 95 16.23 0.21 -8.67
C GLU A 95 15.83 -0.79 -7.57
N THR A 96 16.52 -0.74 -6.43
CA THR A 96 16.19 -1.60 -5.29
C THR A 96 14.83 -1.26 -4.70
N ALA A 97 14.51 0.02 -4.59
CA ALA A 97 13.24 0.49 -4.09
C ALA A 97 12.09 0.08 -5.03
N ASP A 98 12.27 0.20 -6.36
CA ASP A 98 11.30 -0.25 -7.34
C ASP A 98 10.98 -1.75 -7.20
N LYS A 99 12.03 -2.59 -7.12
CA LYS A 99 11.87 -4.03 -6.89
C LYS A 99 11.02 -4.33 -5.66
N TRP A 100 11.31 -3.70 -4.53
CA TRP A 100 10.58 -3.99 -3.28
C TRP A 100 9.18 -3.40 -3.25
N TYR A 101 8.94 -2.30 -3.96
CA TYR A 101 7.59 -1.81 -4.24
C TYR A 101 6.79 -2.84 -5.04
N GLN A 102 7.36 -3.44 -6.10
CA GLN A 102 6.70 -4.51 -6.89
C GLN A 102 6.35 -5.73 -6.05
N GLU A 103 7.28 -6.20 -5.20
CA GLU A 103 7.03 -7.33 -4.30
C GLU A 103 5.94 -7.03 -3.27
N ALA A 104 5.87 -5.80 -2.77
CA ALA A 104 4.81 -5.35 -1.88
C ALA A 104 3.44 -5.30 -2.57
N GLU A 105 3.37 -4.76 -3.80
CA GLU A 105 2.14 -4.77 -4.63
C GLU A 105 1.66 -6.19 -4.94
N ARG A 106 2.59 -7.10 -5.23
CA ARG A 106 2.28 -8.52 -5.45
C ARG A 106 1.65 -9.14 -4.19
N PHE A 107 2.24 -8.88 -3.02
CA PHE A 107 1.69 -9.35 -1.75
C PHE A 107 0.33 -8.71 -1.43
N ALA A 108 0.15 -7.41 -1.72
CA ALA A 108 -1.15 -6.73 -1.56
C ALA A 108 -2.23 -7.37 -2.44
N THR A 109 -1.89 -7.72 -3.69
CA THR A 109 -2.78 -8.44 -4.61
C THR A 109 -3.14 -9.83 -4.08
N ASP A 110 -2.15 -10.57 -3.60
CA ASP A 110 -2.36 -11.90 -2.99
C ASP A 110 -3.25 -11.81 -1.75
N LEU A 111 -3.05 -10.80 -0.90
CA LEU A 111 -3.86 -10.54 0.28
C LEU A 111 -5.31 -10.25 -0.10
N ALA A 112 -5.54 -9.38 -1.09
CA ALA A 112 -6.88 -9.01 -1.56
C ALA A 112 -7.65 -10.17 -2.23
N LEU A 113 -6.93 -11.18 -2.77
CA LEU A 113 -7.49 -12.39 -3.37
C LEU A 113 -7.47 -13.60 -2.42
N ASN A 114 -7.05 -13.41 -1.16
CA ASN A 114 -6.92 -14.50 -0.19
C ASN A 114 -8.29 -14.95 0.33
N ARG A 115 -8.78 -16.08 -0.20
CA ARG A 115 -10.09 -16.63 0.17
C ARG A 115 -10.19 -17.03 1.65
N PRO A 116 -9.22 -17.75 2.25
CA PRO A 116 -9.24 -18.05 3.68
C PRO A 116 -9.36 -16.82 4.58
N LEU A 117 -8.68 -15.73 4.24
CA LEU A 117 -8.74 -14.47 4.99
C LEU A 117 -10.12 -13.80 4.84
N TYR A 118 -10.67 -13.78 3.61
CA TYR A 118 -12.03 -13.30 3.38
C TYR A 118 -13.06 -14.07 4.20
N ASP A 119 -12.99 -15.41 4.18
CA ASP A 119 -13.91 -16.26 4.94
C ASP A 119 -13.78 -16.00 6.45
N ALA A 120 -12.57 -15.75 6.97
CA ALA A 120 -12.37 -15.35 8.36
C ALA A 120 -13.07 -14.02 8.71
N PHE A 121 -13.08 -13.03 7.81
CA PHE A 121 -13.82 -11.78 8.00
C PHE A 121 -15.34 -11.95 7.87
N VAL A 122 -15.80 -12.89 7.05
CA VAL A 122 -17.23 -13.23 6.98
C VAL A 122 -17.71 -13.86 8.28
N ASP A 123 -16.87 -14.67 8.92
CA ASP A 123 -17.15 -15.32 10.22
C ASP A 123 -17.01 -14.38 11.43
N LEU A 124 -16.53 -13.14 11.26
CA LEU A 124 -16.36 -12.18 12.34
C LEU A 124 -17.69 -11.49 12.69
N ASP A 125 -18.23 -11.81 13.87
CA ASP A 125 -19.41 -11.10 14.40
C ASP A 125 -18.99 -9.75 14.99
N VAL A 126 -19.49 -8.67 14.39
CA VAL A 126 -19.31 -7.29 14.87
C VAL A 126 -20.62 -6.64 15.30
N SER A 127 -21.68 -7.42 15.53
CA SER A 127 -23.02 -6.89 15.83
C SER A 127 -23.06 -6.04 17.11
N GLN A 128 -22.22 -6.34 18.10
CA GLN A 128 -22.11 -5.63 19.37
C GLN A 128 -21.01 -4.56 19.40
N GLU A 129 -20.25 -4.39 18.31
CA GLU A 129 -19.15 -3.42 18.24
C GLU A 129 -19.64 -1.99 17.96
N ASP A 130 -18.74 -1.02 18.13
CA ASP A 130 -19.00 0.39 17.81
C ASP A 130 -19.25 0.62 16.30
N PRO A 131 -19.87 1.76 15.92
CA PRO A 131 -20.16 2.08 14.52
C PRO A 131 -18.93 2.11 13.60
N GLU A 132 -17.78 2.56 14.10
CA GLU A 132 -16.53 2.67 13.36
C GLU A 132 -15.96 1.28 13.03
N THR A 133 -15.93 0.37 14.00
CA THR A 133 -15.51 -1.03 13.82
C THR A 133 -16.43 -1.76 12.85
N LYS A 134 -17.74 -1.59 12.98
CA LYS A 134 -18.74 -2.12 12.03
C LYS A 134 -18.52 -1.60 10.61
N TYR A 135 -18.20 -0.32 10.47
CA TYR A 135 -17.92 0.30 9.18
C TYR A 135 -16.60 -0.22 8.58
N ALA A 136 -15.55 -0.37 9.38
CA ALA A 136 -14.26 -0.90 8.94
C ALA A 136 -14.42 -2.31 8.36
N VAL A 137 -15.06 -3.24 9.08
CA VAL A 137 -15.28 -4.62 8.62
C VAL A 137 -16.15 -4.65 7.35
N ARG A 138 -17.19 -3.82 7.28
CA ARG A 138 -18.01 -3.70 6.06
C ARG A 138 -17.18 -3.24 4.85
N LYS A 139 -16.31 -2.26 5.04
CA LYS A 139 -15.42 -1.75 4.00
C LYS A 139 -14.42 -2.82 3.55
N ILE A 140 -13.80 -3.52 4.50
CA ILE A 140 -12.88 -4.64 4.24
C ILE A 140 -13.56 -5.71 3.38
N LEU A 141 -14.74 -6.20 3.79
CA LEU A 141 -15.51 -7.20 3.04
C LEU A 141 -15.91 -6.72 1.63
N ARG A 142 -16.29 -5.45 1.50
CA ARG A 142 -16.57 -4.83 0.19
C ARG A 142 -15.33 -4.86 -0.69
N ASP A 143 -14.18 -4.44 -0.17
CA ASP A 143 -12.95 -4.30 -0.93
C ASP A 143 -12.42 -5.68 -1.38
N PHE A 144 -12.54 -6.71 -0.53
CA PHE A 144 -12.33 -8.12 -0.92
C PHE A 144 -13.18 -8.56 -2.12
N ARG A 145 -14.48 -8.24 -2.10
CA ARG A 145 -15.41 -8.62 -3.19
C ARG A 145 -15.11 -7.84 -4.46
N LEU A 146 -14.83 -6.53 -4.35
CA LEU A 146 -14.37 -5.72 -5.49
C LEU A 146 -13.04 -6.24 -6.03
N ALA A 147 -12.20 -6.79 -5.18
CA ALA A 147 -10.96 -7.41 -5.60
C ALA A 147 -11.16 -8.74 -6.34
N GLY A 148 -12.34 -9.35 -6.24
CA GLY A 148 -12.70 -10.59 -6.92
C GLY A 148 -12.48 -11.87 -6.11
N VAL A 149 -12.29 -11.79 -4.78
CA VAL A 149 -12.06 -12.98 -3.94
C VAL A 149 -13.21 -14.00 -3.96
N ASP A 150 -14.41 -13.53 -4.26
CA ASP A 150 -15.63 -14.34 -4.33
C ASP A 150 -15.82 -15.03 -5.69
N ARG A 151 -14.94 -14.77 -6.66
CA ARG A 151 -14.91 -15.45 -7.96
C ARG A 151 -14.30 -16.85 -7.87
N ASP A 152 -14.47 -17.65 -8.92
CA ASP A 152 -13.82 -18.95 -9.05
C ASP A 152 -12.29 -18.83 -9.18
N ALA A 153 -11.58 -19.95 -8.98
CA ALA A 153 -10.12 -19.96 -8.96
C ALA A 153 -9.49 -19.49 -10.29
N ALA A 154 -10.04 -19.87 -11.43
CA ALA A 154 -9.51 -19.47 -12.74
C ALA A 154 -9.69 -17.96 -12.96
N THR A 155 -10.84 -17.42 -12.55
CA THR A 155 -11.09 -15.97 -12.60
C THR A 155 -10.15 -15.20 -11.65
N ARG A 156 -9.88 -15.69 -10.43
CA ARG A 156 -8.94 -15.03 -9.51
C ARG A 156 -7.51 -15.02 -10.05
N GLU A 157 -7.07 -16.11 -10.67
CA GLU A 157 -5.74 -16.17 -11.30
C GLU A 157 -5.62 -15.16 -12.44
N ARG A 158 -6.68 -15.03 -13.26
CA ARG A 158 -6.72 -14.01 -14.32
C ARG A 158 -6.69 -12.59 -13.75
N ILE A 159 -7.40 -12.31 -12.66
CA ILE A 159 -7.37 -11.00 -11.98
C ILE A 159 -5.95 -10.70 -11.49
N LYS A 160 -5.27 -11.68 -10.90
CA LYS A 160 -3.88 -11.54 -10.46
C LYS A 160 -2.96 -11.18 -11.62
N GLY A 161 -3.01 -11.92 -12.73
CA GLY A 161 -2.19 -11.63 -13.92
C GLY A 161 -2.43 -10.22 -14.48
N LEU A 162 -3.69 -9.77 -14.55
CA LEU A 162 -4.01 -8.42 -15.02
C LEU A 162 -3.49 -7.32 -14.08
N ARG A 163 -3.50 -7.56 -12.75
CA ARG A 163 -2.93 -6.61 -11.79
C ARG A 163 -1.42 -6.52 -11.90
N ASP A 164 -0.74 -7.65 -12.02
CA ASP A 164 0.70 -7.69 -12.23
C ASP A 164 1.09 -6.91 -13.51
N GLU A 165 0.32 -7.07 -14.60
CA GLU A 165 0.51 -6.32 -15.86
C GLU A 165 0.25 -4.82 -15.69
N MET A 166 -0.80 -4.42 -14.97
CA MET A 166 -1.10 -3.01 -14.69
C MET A 166 0.02 -2.34 -13.89
N THR A 167 0.54 -3.00 -12.85
CA THR A 167 1.65 -2.49 -12.04
C THR A 167 2.90 -2.30 -12.89
N ALA A 168 3.31 -3.33 -13.64
CA ALA A 168 4.48 -3.25 -14.52
C ALA A 168 4.34 -2.14 -15.57
N THR A 169 3.16 -2.04 -16.21
CA THR A 169 2.89 -1.01 -17.22
C THR A 169 2.96 0.40 -16.63
N GLY A 170 2.41 0.62 -15.44
CA GLY A 170 2.47 1.90 -14.74
C GLY A 170 3.90 2.32 -14.42
N GLN A 171 4.72 1.38 -13.96
CA GLN A 171 6.13 1.62 -13.66
C GLN A 171 6.96 1.93 -14.90
N ASP A 172 6.76 1.18 -15.98
CA ASP A 172 7.45 1.44 -17.25
C ASP A 172 7.07 2.81 -17.83
N PHE A 173 5.81 3.22 -17.69
CA PHE A 173 5.36 4.55 -18.08
C PHE A 173 6.06 5.64 -17.25
N ASP A 174 6.06 5.53 -15.92
CA ASP A 174 6.70 6.49 -15.02
C ASP A 174 8.21 6.57 -15.28
N ARG A 175 8.87 5.42 -15.47
CA ARG A 175 10.30 5.33 -15.80
C ARG A 175 10.61 6.02 -17.13
N THR A 176 9.80 5.77 -18.16
CA THR A 176 9.97 6.40 -19.48
C THR A 176 9.92 7.92 -19.41
N ILE A 177 9.03 8.48 -18.58
CA ILE A 177 8.95 9.94 -18.37
C ILE A 177 10.17 10.45 -17.59
N ARG A 178 10.57 9.75 -16.52
CA ARG A 178 11.67 10.18 -15.64
C ARG A 178 13.03 10.15 -16.36
N GLU A 179 13.22 9.21 -17.27
CA GLU A 179 14.47 9.00 -18.02
C GLU A 179 14.52 9.77 -19.36
N ASP A 180 13.50 10.56 -19.69
CA ASP A 180 13.44 11.30 -20.95
C ASP A 180 14.38 12.52 -20.96
N GLU A 181 15.41 12.47 -21.80
CA GLU A 181 16.40 13.54 -22.01
C GLU A 181 16.24 14.25 -23.36
N ARG A 182 15.09 14.11 -24.03
CA ARG A 182 14.86 14.74 -25.33
C ARG A 182 15.02 16.26 -25.25
N SER A 183 15.79 16.79 -26.18
CA SER A 183 16.03 18.22 -26.35
C SER A 183 15.79 18.63 -27.79
N ILE A 184 15.55 19.92 -28.00
CA ILE A 184 15.57 20.56 -29.32
C ILE A 184 16.81 21.45 -29.44
N GLN A 185 17.44 21.42 -30.60
CA GLN A 185 18.48 22.38 -30.96
C GLN A 185 17.84 23.50 -31.79
N VAL A 186 18.31 24.73 -31.57
CA VAL A 186 17.89 25.93 -32.31
C VAL A 186 19.11 26.55 -32.97
N ASP A 187 18.92 27.26 -34.09
CA ASP A 187 20.02 27.75 -34.94
C ASP A 187 20.74 28.96 -34.33
N GLY A 188 20.08 29.68 -33.42
CA GLY A 188 20.72 30.72 -32.62
C GLY A 188 19.81 31.36 -31.58
N ALA A 189 20.38 32.26 -30.78
CA ALA A 189 19.65 32.95 -29.71
C ALA A 189 18.43 33.76 -30.21
N ALA A 190 18.41 34.14 -31.48
CA ALA A 190 17.26 34.82 -32.09
C ALA A 190 15.98 33.95 -32.09
N ASP A 191 16.12 32.63 -32.17
CA ASP A 191 14.99 31.68 -32.10
C ASP A 191 14.39 31.58 -30.70
N LEU A 192 15.11 32.09 -29.69
CA LEU A 192 14.72 32.14 -28.28
C LEU A 192 14.30 33.56 -27.84
N ALA A 193 14.01 34.45 -28.80
CA ALA A 193 13.64 35.84 -28.51
C ALA A 193 12.44 35.92 -27.53
N GLY A 194 12.63 36.64 -26.42
CA GLY A 194 11.62 36.83 -25.38
C GLY A 194 11.83 35.97 -24.12
N LEU A 195 12.76 35.02 -24.13
CA LEU A 195 13.23 34.36 -22.91
C LEU A 195 14.17 35.28 -22.11
N PRO A 196 14.20 35.17 -20.78
CA PRO A 196 15.17 35.86 -19.94
C PRO A 196 16.60 35.35 -20.18
N ALA A 197 17.57 36.03 -19.56
CA ALA A 197 18.98 35.69 -19.73
C ALA A 197 19.46 34.54 -18.82
N ASP A 198 18.79 34.34 -17.68
CA ASP A 198 18.93 33.20 -16.76
C ASP A 198 18.02 32.03 -17.14
#